data_AF-A0A954B9H7-F1
#
_entry.id   AF-A0A954B9H7-F1
#
_cell.length_a   1.000
_cell.length_b   1.000
_cell.length_c   1.000
_cell.angle_alpha   90.00
_cell.angle_beta   90.00
_cell.angle_gamma   90.00
#
_symmetry.space_group_name_H-M   'P 1'
#
loop_
_entity.id
_entity.type
_entity.pdbx_description
1 polymer ?
#
loop_
_entity_poly.entity_id
_entity_poly.type
_entity_poly.pdbx_seq_one_letter_code
_entity_poly.pdbx_strand_id
1 'polypeptide(L)'
;MSEDQYKQGSLTLSGTVAMGTGVMIGAGIFALAGQVAELAGSLFPLAFLAAAIVSGFSAYSYIKVSNKYPSAGGIAMILKRAYGPSTVTGGAALLMAFSMIINESLVARTFGTYTLQLFGIEGGVLVPLLAVGLVVLAFVINIAGNQLIDRISQITAVLKIGGILIFALVALWAAGFGFQPAERDLVSGTSPGGLLAGIALAILAYKGFTTITNSGDEVKDPERNVGRAIMISLAICTFVYLLVCFAVGSSLTVPEIIAAKDYALAEAARPALGNYGLWFTVAIAIIATASGLLASLFAVSRMLAMLTDMNLIPHKHFGMPGTVQRHTLVYTVVAAALLAALFDLSRIASLGAIFYLVMDIIIHWGVFRHLRKDVGAASVVLVTAMGLDALALTAFLVLKWQADPAIVLIAASGVLIVFAFERFFLKVWRNE
;
A
#
# COMPACT_ATOMS: atom_id res chain seq x y z
N MET A 1 2.18 -9.89 33.87
CA MET A 1 1.08 -8.98 33.49
C MET A 1 0.77 -9.21 32.02
N SER A 2 -0.41 -9.79 31.77
CA SER A 2 -1.12 -10.21 30.54
C SER A 2 -0.32 -10.74 29.34
N GLU A 3 -0.45 -12.04 29.15
CA GLU A 3 -0.02 -12.91 28.06
C GLU A 3 -0.96 -12.86 26.83
N ASP A 4 -1.53 -11.69 26.46
CA ASP A 4 -2.63 -11.64 25.47
C ASP A 4 -2.50 -10.48 24.49
N GLN A 5 -1.95 -10.73 23.28
CA GLN A 5 -2.25 -9.92 22.06
C GLN A 5 -2.16 -10.75 20.76
N TYR A 6 -1.30 -11.77 20.70
CA TYR A 6 -1.17 -12.67 19.54
C TYR A 6 -1.90 -13.98 19.78
N LYS A 7 -2.81 -14.35 18.87
CA LYS A 7 -3.53 -15.63 18.94
C LYS A 7 -3.63 -16.24 17.55
N GLN A 8 -2.99 -17.39 17.35
CA GLN A 8 -3.12 -18.15 16.12
C GLN A 8 -4.58 -18.43 15.78
N GLY A 9 -4.93 -18.28 14.50
CA GLY A 9 -6.29 -18.50 14.03
C GLY A 9 -7.36 -17.53 14.56
N SER A 10 -6.99 -16.35 15.06
CA SER A 10 -7.95 -15.32 15.51
C SER A 10 -8.70 -14.62 14.38
N LEU A 11 -8.10 -14.51 13.19
CA LEU A 11 -8.64 -13.79 12.04
C LEU A 11 -9.46 -14.72 11.15
N THR A 12 -10.75 -14.41 10.98
CA THR A 12 -11.59 -15.12 10.00
C THR A 12 -11.19 -14.74 8.57
N LEU A 13 -11.58 -15.55 7.58
CA LEU A 13 -11.37 -15.21 6.17
C LEU A 13 -11.96 -13.84 5.81
N SER A 14 -13.17 -13.55 6.28
CA SER A 14 -13.83 -12.25 6.05
C SER A 14 -13.10 -11.10 6.75
N GLY A 15 -12.62 -11.30 7.99
CA GLY A 15 -11.79 -10.31 8.68
C GLY A 15 -10.47 -10.04 7.97
N THR A 16 -9.86 -11.09 7.41
CA THR A 16 -8.62 -11.00 6.65
C THR A 16 -8.81 -10.25 5.33
N VAL A 17 -9.93 -10.50 4.63
CA VAL A 17 -10.31 -9.74 3.42
C VAL A 17 -10.61 -8.27 3.77
N ALA A 18 -11.32 -8.01 4.87
CA ALA A 18 -11.60 -6.65 5.34
C ALA A 18 -10.31 -5.87 5.66
N MET A 19 -9.33 -6.53 6.29
CA MET A 19 -8.01 -5.96 6.56
C MET A 19 -7.25 -5.66 5.26
N GLY A 20 -7.18 -6.62 4.33
CA GLY A 20 -6.46 -6.48 3.05
C GLY A 20 -7.05 -5.40 2.16
N THR A 21 -8.36 -5.49 1.87
CA THR A 21 -9.09 -4.45 1.14
C THR A 21 -9.00 -3.10 1.85
N GLY A 22 -8.89 -3.12 3.18
CA GLY A 22 -8.84 -1.89 3.94
C GLY A 22 -7.57 -1.09 3.75
N VAL A 23 -6.42 -1.76 3.75
CA VAL A 23 -5.13 -1.13 3.44
C VAL A 23 -5.08 -0.71 1.97
N MET A 24 -5.52 -1.58 1.07
CA MET A 24 -5.57 -1.29 -0.37
C MET A 24 -6.39 -0.03 -0.63
N ILE A 25 -7.68 0.00 -0.26
CA ILE A 25 -8.58 1.11 -0.60
C ILE A 25 -8.13 2.43 0.03
N GLY A 26 -7.67 2.40 1.29
CA GLY A 26 -7.25 3.62 2.00
C GLY A 26 -6.04 4.30 1.36
N ALA A 27 -5.04 3.52 0.94
CA ALA A 27 -3.82 4.03 0.31
C ALA A 27 -3.91 4.14 -1.22
N GLY A 28 -4.80 3.37 -1.83
CA GLY A 28 -4.90 3.22 -3.26
C GLY A 28 -5.72 4.33 -3.87
N ILE A 29 -7.02 4.06 -4.06
CA ILE A 29 -7.87 4.90 -4.92
C ILE A 29 -8.01 6.34 -4.43
N PHE A 30 -8.07 6.57 -3.11
CA PHE A 30 -8.21 7.92 -2.55
C PHE A 30 -6.93 8.76 -2.69
N ALA A 31 -5.75 8.15 -2.53
CA ALA A 31 -4.48 8.89 -2.55
C ALA A 31 -3.85 8.98 -3.95
N LEU A 32 -4.07 7.97 -4.79
CA LEU A 32 -3.30 7.78 -6.03
C LEU A 32 -4.09 8.06 -7.30
N ALA A 33 -5.43 8.14 -7.28
CA ALA A 33 -6.21 8.31 -8.52
C ALA A 33 -5.79 9.53 -9.33
N GLY A 34 -5.71 10.71 -8.70
CA GLY A 34 -5.29 11.94 -9.38
C GLY A 34 -3.83 11.90 -9.86
N GLN A 35 -2.93 11.32 -9.06
CA GLN A 35 -1.50 11.19 -9.44
C GLN A 35 -1.30 10.18 -10.59
N VAL A 36 -2.09 9.11 -10.64
CA VAL A 36 -2.07 8.16 -11.77
C VAL A 36 -2.67 8.82 -13.01
N ALA A 37 -3.71 9.64 -12.87
CA ALA A 37 -4.25 10.44 -13.98
C ALA A 37 -3.26 11.50 -14.49
N GLU A 38 -2.46 12.10 -13.62
CA GLU A 38 -1.36 13.01 -14.01
C GLU A 38 -0.34 12.31 -14.92
N LEU A 39 -0.05 11.03 -14.67
CA LEU A 39 0.92 10.25 -15.45
C LEU A 39 0.31 9.60 -16.70
N ALA A 40 -0.87 8.99 -16.57
CA ALA A 40 -1.52 8.19 -17.61
C ALA A 40 -2.59 8.95 -18.40
N GLY A 41 -2.91 10.19 -18.03
CA GLY A 41 -3.98 10.98 -18.65
C GLY A 41 -5.31 10.24 -18.61
N SER A 42 -6.03 10.23 -19.74
CA SER A 42 -7.31 9.53 -19.89
C SER A 42 -7.20 8.00 -19.79
N LEU A 43 -5.99 7.45 -19.88
CA LEU A 43 -5.73 6.00 -19.76
C LEU A 43 -5.54 5.54 -18.31
N PHE A 44 -5.72 6.41 -17.31
CA PHE A 44 -5.59 6.05 -15.90
C PHE A 44 -6.46 4.85 -15.46
N PRO A 45 -7.70 4.62 -15.96
CA PRO A 45 -8.46 3.42 -15.59
C PRO A 45 -7.77 2.15 -16.09
N LEU A 46 -7.17 2.21 -17.29
CA LEU A 46 -6.38 1.12 -17.86
C LEU A 46 -5.07 0.90 -17.08
N ALA A 47 -4.46 1.98 -16.56
CA ALA A 47 -3.30 1.87 -15.69
C ALA A 47 -3.62 1.10 -14.40
N PHE A 48 -4.76 1.35 -13.77
CA PHE A 48 -5.23 0.57 -12.62
C PHE A 48 -5.53 -0.89 -12.99
N LEU A 49 -6.16 -1.16 -14.13
CA LEU A 49 -6.39 -2.53 -14.60
C LEU A 49 -5.08 -3.28 -14.81
N ALA A 50 -4.12 -2.67 -15.51
CA ALA A 50 -2.82 -3.28 -15.75
C ALA A 50 -2.05 -3.48 -14.44
N ALA A 51 -2.10 -2.53 -13.52
CA ALA A 51 -1.51 -2.68 -12.18
C ALA A 51 -2.13 -3.83 -11.38
N ALA A 52 -3.45 -4.07 -11.50
CA ALA A 52 -4.11 -5.22 -10.90
C ALA A 52 -3.58 -6.55 -11.48
N ILE A 53 -3.37 -6.61 -12.79
CA ILE A 53 -2.80 -7.79 -13.46
C ILE A 53 -1.38 -8.04 -12.95
N VAL A 54 -0.52 -7.02 -12.96
CA VAL A 54 0.86 -7.12 -12.44
C VAL A 54 0.84 -7.61 -11.00
N SER A 55 0.02 -6.99 -10.14
CA SER A 55 -0.12 -7.36 -8.73
C SER A 55 -0.65 -8.78 -8.53
N GLY A 56 -1.50 -9.28 -9.43
CA GLY A 56 -1.96 -10.67 -9.42
C GLY A 56 -0.86 -11.67 -9.73
N PHE A 57 0.02 -11.35 -10.69
CA PHE A 57 1.23 -12.13 -10.96
C PHE A 57 2.19 -12.09 -9.77
N SER A 58 2.41 -10.92 -9.17
CA SER A 58 3.29 -10.78 -8.01
C SER A 58 2.73 -11.53 -6.80
N ALA A 59 1.43 -11.40 -6.51
CA ALA A 59 0.76 -12.09 -5.41
C ALA A 59 0.92 -13.62 -5.46
N TYR A 60 1.08 -14.22 -6.63
CA TYR A 60 1.28 -15.66 -6.77
C TYR A 60 2.47 -16.20 -5.96
N SER A 61 3.61 -15.50 -5.98
CA SER A 61 4.81 -15.93 -5.24
C SER A 61 4.56 -15.88 -3.72
N TYR A 62 3.95 -14.80 -3.24
CA TYR A 62 3.56 -14.64 -1.83
C TYR A 62 2.56 -15.69 -1.39
N ILE A 63 1.54 -15.97 -2.20
CA ILE A 63 0.52 -16.98 -1.88
C ILE A 63 1.16 -18.36 -1.76
N LYS A 64 2.02 -18.74 -2.71
CA LYS A 64 2.67 -20.06 -2.71
C LYS A 64 3.52 -20.29 -1.48
N VAL A 65 4.30 -19.28 -1.08
CA VAL A 65 5.14 -19.40 0.12
C VAL A 65 4.30 -19.30 1.39
N SER A 66 3.36 -18.36 1.46
CA SER A 66 2.55 -18.13 2.68
C SER A 66 1.57 -19.26 2.96
N ASN A 67 1.04 -19.94 1.93
CA ASN A 67 0.20 -21.12 2.13
C ASN A 67 1.01 -22.30 2.69
N LYS A 68 2.30 -22.42 2.36
CA LYS A 68 3.16 -23.48 2.88
C LYS A 68 3.82 -23.13 4.22
N TYR A 69 4.13 -21.86 4.41
CA TYR A 69 4.80 -21.32 5.60
C TYR A 69 4.09 -20.08 6.14
N PRO A 70 2.88 -20.22 6.71
CA PRO A 70 2.20 -19.10 7.38
C PRO A 70 3.03 -18.56 8.54
N SER A 71 3.08 -17.23 8.72
CA SER A 71 3.83 -16.60 9.81
C SER A 71 3.43 -15.15 10.10
N ALA A 72 3.60 -14.71 11.34
CA ALA A 72 3.47 -13.32 11.77
C ALA A 72 4.70 -12.51 11.34
N GLY A 73 4.58 -11.76 10.25
CA GLY A 73 5.70 -11.05 9.62
C GLY A 73 6.01 -11.50 8.20
N GLY A 74 5.30 -12.53 7.69
CA GLY A 74 5.11 -12.87 6.28
C GLY A 74 6.33 -12.72 5.38
N ILE A 75 6.53 -11.50 4.91
CA ILE A 75 7.63 -11.09 4.03
C ILE A 75 9.00 -11.40 4.61
N ALA A 76 9.22 -11.10 5.89
CA ALA A 76 10.48 -11.42 6.57
C ALA A 76 10.75 -12.93 6.53
N MET A 77 9.71 -13.74 6.71
CA MET A 77 9.79 -15.20 6.64
C MET A 77 10.03 -15.71 5.21
N ILE A 78 9.38 -15.12 4.20
CA ILE A 78 9.62 -15.46 2.78
C ILE A 78 11.08 -15.21 2.42
N LEU A 79 11.60 -14.04 2.75
CA LEU A 79 12.99 -13.66 2.48
C LEU A 79 13.98 -14.56 3.25
N LYS A 80 13.71 -14.85 4.53
CA LYS A 80 14.52 -15.79 5.33
C LYS A 80 14.58 -17.18 4.71
N ARG A 81 13.44 -17.71 4.25
CA ARG A 81 13.37 -19.02 3.60
C ARG A 81 14.16 -19.02 2.29
N ALA A 82 14.10 -17.93 1.53
CA ALA A 82 14.77 -17.83 0.24
C ALA A 82 16.29 -17.62 0.35
N TYR A 83 16.75 -16.80 1.30
CA TYR A 83 18.14 -16.31 1.35
C TYR A 83 18.86 -16.59 2.67
N GLY A 84 18.22 -17.30 3.60
CA GLY A 84 18.72 -17.47 4.96
C GLY A 84 18.79 -16.15 5.73
N PRO A 85 19.45 -16.14 6.89
CA PRO A 85 19.65 -14.93 7.68
C PRO A 85 20.83 -14.12 7.08
N SER A 86 20.61 -13.46 5.95
CA SER A 86 21.66 -12.77 5.18
C SER A 86 21.36 -11.28 4.94
N THR A 87 22.35 -10.54 4.42
CA THR A 87 22.19 -9.13 4.03
C THR A 87 21.03 -8.92 3.06
N VAL A 88 20.78 -9.89 2.16
CA VAL A 88 19.65 -9.79 1.22
C VAL A 88 18.32 -9.83 1.95
N THR A 89 18.20 -10.70 2.97
CA THR A 89 16.98 -10.82 3.77
C THR A 89 16.69 -9.54 4.54
N GLY A 90 17.65 -9.04 5.31
CA GLY A 90 17.44 -7.82 6.09
C GLY A 90 17.29 -6.58 5.21
N GLY A 91 18.13 -6.43 4.18
CA GLY A 91 18.08 -5.30 3.26
C GLY A 91 16.77 -5.21 2.49
N ALA A 92 16.30 -6.32 1.91
CA ALA A 92 15.02 -6.35 1.20
C ALA A 92 13.84 -6.13 2.17
N ALA A 93 13.87 -6.72 3.37
CA ALA A 93 12.80 -6.52 4.34
C ALA A 93 12.75 -5.07 4.88
N LEU A 94 13.89 -4.40 5.02
CA LEU A 94 13.97 -2.98 5.34
C LEU A 94 13.44 -2.11 4.19
N LEU A 95 13.74 -2.43 2.93
CA LEU A 95 13.11 -1.74 1.79
C LEU A 95 11.58 -1.86 1.83
N MET A 96 11.06 -3.05 2.16
CA MET A 96 9.62 -3.22 2.37
C MET A 96 9.11 -2.34 3.52
N ALA A 97 9.80 -2.33 4.65
CA ALA A 97 9.42 -1.55 5.82
C ALA A 97 9.35 -0.05 5.48
N PHE A 98 10.40 0.49 4.86
CA PHE A 98 10.41 1.89 4.42
C PHE A 98 9.29 2.18 3.44
N SER A 99 9.05 1.30 2.47
CA SER A 99 7.93 1.45 1.53
C SER A 99 6.57 1.47 2.24
N MET A 100 6.36 0.66 3.28
CA MET A 100 5.12 0.68 4.06
C MET A 100 4.99 1.94 4.94
N ILE A 101 6.07 2.39 5.59
CA ILE A 101 6.09 3.63 6.41
C ILE A 101 5.80 4.87 5.55
N ILE A 102 6.38 4.90 4.34
CA ILE A 102 6.08 5.91 3.32
C ILE A 102 4.59 5.89 2.97
N ASN A 103 4.02 4.70 2.75
CA ASN A 103 2.61 4.55 2.42
C ASN A 103 1.68 5.00 3.57
N GLU A 104 2.05 4.74 4.82
CA GLU A 104 1.34 5.24 6.01
C GLU A 104 1.31 6.76 6.05
N SER A 105 2.44 7.39 5.71
CA SER A 105 2.56 8.85 5.63
C SER A 105 1.69 9.43 4.52
N LEU A 106 1.67 8.79 3.36
CA LEU A 106 0.80 9.11 2.22
C LEU A 106 -0.68 9.04 2.62
N VAL A 107 -1.12 7.92 3.20
CA VAL A 107 -2.51 7.73 3.67
C VAL A 107 -2.91 8.77 4.70
N ALA A 108 -2.04 9.07 5.67
CA ALA A 108 -2.32 10.05 6.71
C ALA A 108 -2.46 11.47 6.15
N ARG A 109 -1.64 11.83 5.17
CA ARG A 109 -1.77 13.09 4.43
C ARG A 109 -3.07 13.15 3.62
N THR A 110 -3.43 12.06 2.94
CA THR A 110 -4.72 11.95 2.23
C THR A 110 -5.89 12.17 3.19
N PHE A 111 -5.88 11.58 4.38
CA PHE A 111 -6.87 11.88 5.42
C PHE A 111 -6.96 13.38 5.72
N GLY A 112 -5.82 14.04 5.92
CA GLY A 112 -5.77 15.48 6.18
C GLY A 112 -6.36 16.29 5.03
N THR A 113 -5.96 16.00 3.79
CA THR A 113 -6.45 16.70 2.60
C THR A 113 -7.96 16.53 2.42
N TYR A 114 -8.48 15.30 2.52
CA TYR A 114 -9.92 15.05 2.43
C TYR A 114 -10.69 15.74 3.57
N THR A 115 -10.17 15.71 4.80
CA THR A 115 -10.84 16.34 5.95
C THR A 115 -10.98 17.85 5.77
N LEU A 116 -9.95 18.51 5.24
CA LEU A 116 -9.95 19.96 5.04
C LEU A 116 -10.89 20.42 3.91
N GLN A 117 -11.26 19.53 2.99
CA GLN A 117 -12.27 19.83 1.97
C GLN A 117 -13.65 20.15 2.58
N LEU A 118 -13.97 19.64 3.78
CA LEU A 118 -15.21 20.00 4.50
C LEU A 118 -15.28 21.49 4.85
N PHE A 119 -14.11 22.13 4.97
CA PHE A 119 -13.96 23.53 5.38
C PHE A 119 -13.53 24.44 4.21
N GLY A 120 -13.39 23.90 3.00
CA GLY A 120 -12.87 24.64 1.84
C GLY A 120 -11.43 25.11 2.02
N ILE A 121 -10.63 24.38 2.81
CA ILE A 121 -9.23 24.72 3.07
C ILE A 121 -8.33 23.88 2.16
N GLU A 122 -7.55 24.55 1.32
CA GLU A 122 -6.59 23.90 0.42
C GLU A 122 -5.17 24.01 0.99
N GLY A 123 -4.58 22.86 1.32
CA GLY A 123 -3.18 22.76 1.72
C GLY A 123 -2.82 23.40 3.07
N GLY A 124 -1.59 23.88 3.17
CA GLY A 124 -1.05 24.51 4.37
C GLY A 124 -0.64 23.55 5.48
N VAL A 125 -0.34 24.11 6.67
CA VAL A 125 0.20 23.38 7.83
C VAL A 125 -0.85 22.47 8.49
N LEU A 126 -2.14 22.64 8.18
CA LEU A 126 -3.21 21.82 8.73
C LEU A 126 -3.22 20.39 8.17
N VAL A 127 -2.87 20.19 6.89
CA VAL A 127 -2.73 18.85 6.30
C VAL A 127 -1.72 17.98 7.07
N PRO A 128 -0.45 18.40 7.27
CA PRO A 128 0.52 17.61 8.04
C PRO A 128 0.11 17.46 9.50
N LEU A 129 -0.50 18.47 10.11
CA LEU A 129 -0.96 18.40 11.50
C LEU A 129 -2.03 17.32 11.69
N LEU A 130 -3.04 17.29 10.81
CA LEU A 130 -4.08 16.26 10.82
C LEU A 130 -3.51 14.88 10.51
N ALA A 131 -2.55 14.79 9.58
CA ALA A 131 -1.87 13.53 9.27
C ALA A 131 -1.14 12.96 10.49
N VAL A 132 -0.32 13.78 11.18
CA VAL A 132 0.35 13.38 12.42
C VAL A 132 -0.67 13.00 13.50
N GLY A 133 -1.75 13.79 13.64
CA GLY A 133 -2.84 13.48 14.56
C GLY A 133 -3.46 12.11 14.30
N LEU A 134 -3.70 11.76 13.04
CA LEU A 134 -4.22 10.45 12.66
C LEU A 134 -3.22 9.33 12.97
N VAL A 135 -1.94 9.51 12.67
CA VAL A 135 -0.90 8.49 12.97
C VAL A 135 -0.82 8.24 14.48
N VAL A 136 -0.86 9.30 15.30
CA VAL A 136 -0.88 9.18 16.77
C VAL A 136 -2.16 8.51 17.28
N LEU A 137 -3.32 8.85 16.71
CA LEU A 137 -4.58 8.20 17.05
C LEU A 137 -4.53 6.70 16.72
N ALA A 138 -4.05 6.34 15.54
CA ALA A 138 -3.89 4.96 15.11
C ALA A 138 -2.89 4.19 16.00
N PHE A 139 -1.84 4.85 16.48
CA PHE A 139 -0.92 4.29 17.48
C PHE A 139 -1.63 3.96 18.80
N VAL A 140 -2.39 4.91 19.35
CA VAL A 140 -3.14 4.71 20.61
C VAL A 140 -4.12 3.55 20.49
N ILE A 141 -4.84 3.47 19.37
CA ILE A 141 -5.78 2.36 19.10
C ILE A 141 -5.04 1.02 18.97
N ASN A 142 -3.90 0.98 18.27
CA ASN A 142 -3.08 -0.23 18.15
C ASN A 142 -2.59 -0.75 19.51
N ILE A 143 -2.29 0.13 20.46
CA ILE A 143 -1.89 -0.27 21.82
C ILE A 143 -3.11 -0.72 22.66
N ALA A 144 -4.28 -0.12 22.46
CA ALA A 144 -5.49 -0.35 23.26
C ALA A 144 -6.12 -1.76 23.11
N GLY A 145 -5.70 -2.57 22.12
CA GLY A 145 -5.96 -4.01 22.07
C GLY A 145 -6.74 -4.53 20.84
N ASN A 146 -6.50 -5.81 20.51
CA ASN A 146 -6.80 -6.44 19.22
C ASN A 146 -8.28 -6.74 18.94
N GLN A 147 -9.10 -7.06 19.95
CA GLN A 147 -10.49 -7.49 19.72
C GLN A 147 -11.38 -6.35 19.16
N LEU A 148 -11.04 -5.11 19.50
CA LEU A 148 -11.72 -3.93 18.96
C LEU A 148 -11.34 -3.70 17.49
N ILE A 149 -10.08 -3.99 17.11
CA ILE A 149 -9.55 -3.78 15.77
C ILE A 149 -10.24 -4.69 14.75
N ASP A 150 -10.49 -5.96 15.08
CA ASP A 150 -11.15 -6.91 14.17
C ASP A 150 -12.57 -6.49 13.80
N ARG A 151 -13.38 -6.11 14.81
CA ARG A 151 -14.76 -5.64 14.61
C ARG A 151 -14.79 -4.31 13.86
N ILE A 152 -13.94 -3.37 14.26
CA ILE A 152 -13.83 -2.07 13.57
C ILE A 152 -13.42 -2.28 12.11
N SER A 153 -12.45 -3.17 11.84
CA SER A 153 -11.97 -3.44 10.48
C SER A 153 -13.08 -4.00 9.59
N GLN A 154 -13.89 -4.93 10.10
CA GLN A 154 -15.03 -5.48 9.35
C GLN A 154 -16.11 -4.42 9.07
N ILE A 155 -16.51 -3.65 10.08
CA ILE A 155 -17.53 -2.60 9.93
C ILE A 155 -17.05 -1.53 8.95
N THR A 156 -15.82 -1.03 9.13
CA THR A 156 -15.24 -0.01 8.25
C THR A 156 -15.03 -0.52 6.83
N ALA A 157 -14.74 -1.80 6.62
CA ALA A 157 -14.69 -2.42 5.29
C ALA A 157 -16.04 -2.39 4.58
N VAL A 158 -17.11 -2.80 5.25
CA VAL A 158 -18.46 -2.75 4.66
C VAL A 158 -18.85 -1.31 4.35
N LEU A 159 -18.62 -0.39 5.28
CA LEU A 159 -18.94 1.03 5.10
C LEU A 159 -18.18 1.65 3.93
N LYS A 160 -16.86 1.43 3.82
CA LYS A 160 -16.08 2.03 2.73
C LYS A 160 -16.32 1.38 1.39
N ILE A 161 -16.42 0.06 1.31
CA ILE A 161 -16.73 -0.62 0.04
C ILE A 161 -18.14 -0.21 -0.41
N GLY A 162 -19.14 -0.32 0.47
CA GLY A 162 -20.51 0.09 0.16
C GLY A 162 -20.62 1.57 -0.20
N GLY A 163 -19.96 2.45 0.56
CA GLY A 163 -19.93 3.88 0.30
C GLY A 163 -19.31 4.23 -1.05
N ILE A 164 -18.20 3.58 -1.43
CA ILE A 164 -17.58 3.78 -2.73
C ILE A 164 -18.48 3.27 -3.87
N LEU A 165 -19.14 2.13 -3.69
CA LEU A 165 -20.09 1.61 -4.68
C LEU A 165 -21.26 2.58 -4.88
N ILE A 166 -21.82 3.12 -3.79
CA ILE A 166 -22.87 4.14 -3.86
C ILE A 166 -22.38 5.38 -4.60
N PHE A 167 -21.22 5.92 -4.20
CA PHE A 167 -20.60 7.07 -4.87
C PHE A 167 -20.46 6.83 -6.38
N ALA A 168 -19.87 5.70 -6.76
CA ALA A 168 -19.54 5.44 -8.16
C ALA A 168 -20.81 5.21 -9.00
N LEU A 169 -21.83 4.52 -8.47
CA LEU A 169 -23.11 4.34 -9.15
C LEU A 169 -23.85 5.67 -9.34
N VAL A 170 -23.87 6.53 -8.31
CA VAL A 170 -24.50 7.85 -8.39
C VAL A 170 -23.78 8.76 -9.37
N ALA A 171 -22.45 8.80 -9.34
CA ALA A 171 -21.64 9.58 -10.27
C ALA A 171 -21.86 9.13 -11.72
N LEU A 172 -21.84 7.82 -11.98
CA LEU A 172 -22.14 7.27 -13.31
C LEU A 172 -23.56 7.55 -13.77
N TRP A 173 -24.54 7.47 -12.87
CA TRP A 173 -25.94 7.79 -13.17
C TRP A 173 -26.10 9.28 -13.51
N ALA A 174 -25.47 10.18 -12.75
CA ALA A 174 -25.50 11.61 -13.00
C ALA A 174 -24.80 11.99 -14.32
N ALA A 175 -23.75 11.25 -14.71
CA ALA A 175 -23.12 11.35 -16.02
C ALA A 175 -23.95 10.70 -17.16
N GLY A 176 -25.18 10.26 -16.88
CA GLY A 176 -26.09 9.64 -17.86
C GLY A 176 -25.63 8.27 -18.35
N PHE A 177 -24.75 7.58 -17.60
CA PHE A 177 -23.97 6.42 -18.05
C PHE A 177 -23.20 6.67 -19.36
N GLY A 178 -23.04 7.94 -19.74
CA GLY A 178 -22.32 8.34 -20.92
C GLY A 178 -20.84 8.15 -20.68
N PHE A 179 -20.26 7.11 -21.27
CA PHE A 179 -18.83 7.12 -21.53
C PHE A 179 -18.63 7.99 -22.76
N GLN A 180 -18.24 9.25 -22.60
CA GLN A 180 -17.59 9.93 -23.71
C GLN A 180 -16.27 9.19 -23.91
N PRO A 181 -16.12 8.40 -24.99
CA PRO A 181 -14.83 7.80 -25.29
C PRO A 181 -13.87 8.96 -25.35
N ALA A 182 -12.75 8.87 -24.62
CA ALA A 182 -11.70 9.89 -24.63
C ALA A 182 -11.65 10.46 -26.04
N GLU A 183 -12.01 11.75 -26.19
CA GLU A 183 -12.02 12.38 -27.50
C GLU A 183 -10.70 11.98 -28.18
N ARG A 184 -10.74 11.60 -29.47
CA ARG A 184 -9.54 11.07 -30.16
C ARG A 184 -8.31 11.97 -29.98
N ASP A 185 -8.53 13.26 -29.68
CA ASP A 185 -7.52 14.25 -29.38
C ASP A 185 -6.89 14.13 -27.97
N LEU A 186 -7.53 13.49 -26.99
CA LEU A 186 -6.99 13.29 -25.62
C LEU A 186 -6.06 12.08 -25.50
N VAL A 187 -6.23 11.03 -26.32
CA VAL A 187 -5.28 9.90 -26.37
C VAL A 187 -3.92 10.36 -26.93
N SER A 188 -3.90 11.43 -27.72
CA SER A 188 -2.70 11.97 -28.36
C SER A 188 -1.69 12.60 -27.37
N GLY A 189 -2.11 12.95 -26.15
CA GLY A 189 -1.26 13.54 -25.10
C GLY A 189 -0.59 12.54 -24.14
N THR A 190 -1.11 11.30 -24.02
CA THR A 190 -0.52 10.31 -23.10
C THR A 190 0.60 9.55 -23.79
N SER A 191 1.85 9.82 -23.39
CA SER A 191 2.98 9.02 -23.87
C SER A 191 2.92 7.57 -23.34
N PRO A 192 3.40 6.57 -24.11
CA PRO A 192 3.53 5.20 -23.62
C PRO A 192 4.33 5.09 -22.32
N GLY A 193 5.33 5.96 -22.14
CA GLY A 193 6.11 6.08 -20.90
C GLY A 193 5.27 6.57 -19.72
N GLY A 194 4.38 7.55 -19.94
CA GLY A 194 3.44 8.05 -18.95
C GLY A 194 2.46 6.97 -18.46
N LEU A 195 1.90 6.17 -19.37
CA LEU A 195 1.04 5.04 -19.02
C LEU A 195 1.80 4.01 -18.16
N LEU A 196 3.01 3.61 -18.57
CA LEU A 196 3.81 2.65 -17.80
C LEU A 196 4.19 3.18 -16.41
N ALA A 197 4.49 4.47 -16.28
CA ALA A 197 4.75 5.10 -14.98
C ALA A 197 3.48 5.16 -14.12
N GLY A 198 2.33 5.45 -14.72
CA GLY A 198 1.03 5.38 -14.06
C GLY A 198 0.72 3.97 -13.55
N ILE A 199 1.05 2.93 -14.33
CA ILE A 199 0.96 1.52 -13.91
C ILE A 199 1.86 1.28 -12.69
N ALA A 200 3.13 1.71 -12.75
CA ALA A 200 4.07 1.52 -11.64
C ALA A 200 3.60 2.19 -10.34
N LEU A 201 3.03 3.39 -10.43
CA LEU A 201 2.43 4.05 -9.27
C LEU A 201 1.16 3.35 -8.80
N ALA A 202 0.29 2.92 -9.73
CA ALA A 202 -0.95 2.20 -9.41
C ALA A 202 -0.71 0.81 -8.79
N ILE A 203 0.45 0.17 -9.03
CA ILE A 203 0.82 -1.09 -8.32
C ILE A 203 0.84 -0.86 -6.80
N LEU A 204 1.25 0.33 -6.34
CA LEU A 204 1.23 0.67 -4.91
C LEU A 204 -0.19 0.60 -4.31
N ALA A 205 -1.22 0.92 -5.11
CA ALA A 205 -2.63 0.85 -4.70
C ALA A 205 -3.11 -0.58 -4.43
N TYR A 206 -2.47 -1.58 -5.04
CA TYR A 206 -2.78 -3.00 -4.89
C TYR A 206 -1.84 -3.72 -3.94
N LYS A 207 -0.68 -3.15 -3.60
CA LYS A 207 0.30 -3.76 -2.67
C LYS A 207 -0.29 -4.16 -1.31
N GLY A 208 -1.39 -3.56 -0.86
CA GLY A 208 -1.97 -3.78 0.47
C GLY A 208 -2.25 -5.25 0.84
N PHE A 209 -2.29 -6.20 -0.12
CA PHE A 209 -2.36 -7.64 0.16
C PHE A 209 -1.17 -8.15 0.98
N THR A 210 -0.02 -7.48 0.91
CA THR A 210 1.17 -7.81 1.70
C THR A 210 0.91 -7.72 3.21
N THR A 211 0.00 -6.84 3.64
CA THR A 211 -0.49 -6.78 5.02
C THR A 211 -1.09 -8.12 5.46
N ILE A 212 -1.80 -8.82 4.57
CA ILE A 212 -2.35 -10.15 4.85
C ILE A 212 -1.24 -11.15 5.11
N THR A 213 -0.17 -11.10 4.32
CA THR A 213 0.97 -12.02 4.50
C THR A 213 1.64 -11.83 5.85
N ASN A 214 1.69 -10.59 6.37
CA ASN A 214 2.30 -10.27 7.66
C ASN A 214 1.45 -10.71 8.87
N SER A 215 0.20 -11.11 8.66
CA SER A 215 -0.68 -11.68 9.69
C SER A 215 -1.05 -13.13 9.36
N GLY A 216 -0.22 -13.83 8.60
CA GLY A 216 -0.58 -15.10 7.96
C GLY A 216 -0.92 -16.22 8.93
N ASP A 217 -0.28 -16.30 10.09
CA ASP A 217 -0.51 -17.32 11.13
C ASP A 217 -1.71 -17.03 12.06
N GLU A 218 -2.20 -15.82 12.05
CA GLU A 218 -3.45 -15.45 12.72
C GLU A 218 -4.68 -15.76 11.89
N VAL A 219 -4.52 -15.96 10.58
CA VAL A 219 -5.61 -16.39 9.71
C VAL A 219 -6.04 -17.80 10.11
N LYS A 220 -7.34 -17.99 10.34
CA LYS A 220 -7.93 -19.32 10.55
C LYS A 220 -7.72 -20.18 9.31
N ASP A 221 -7.24 -21.41 9.46
CA ASP A 221 -6.86 -22.32 8.36
C ASP A 221 -5.92 -21.65 7.33
N PRO A 222 -4.74 -21.16 7.78
CA PRO A 222 -3.95 -20.19 7.03
C PRO A 222 -3.40 -20.74 5.72
N GLU A 223 -3.10 -22.05 5.66
CA GLU A 223 -2.62 -22.74 4.46
C GLU A 223 -3.56 -22.63 3.26
N ARG A 224 -4.84 -22.36 3.51
CA ARG A 224 -5.87 -22.16 2.47
C ARG A 224 -6.36 -20.73 2.43
N ASN A 225 -6.57 -20.11 3.60
CA ASN A 225 -7.30 -18.86 3.69
C ASN A 225 -6.42 -17.63 3.47
N VAL A 226 -5.10 -17.70 3.66
CA VAL A 226 -4.19 -16.58 3.30
C VAL A 226 -4.28 -16.32 1.80
N GLY A 227 -4.08 -17.36 0.97
CA GLY A 227 -4.19 -17.25 -0.47
C GLY A 227 -5.55 -16.79 -0.97
N ARG A 228 -6.64 -17.34 -0.38
CA ARG A 228 -8.00 -16.91 -0.70
C ARG A 228 -8.24 -15.45 -0.35
N ALA A 229 -7.80 -15.00 0.83
CA ALA A 229 -7.98 -13.62 1.27
C ALA A 229 -7.26 -12.64 0.32
N ILE A 230 -6.04 -12.96 -0.12
CA ILE A 230 -5.28 -12.15 -1.08
C ILE A 230 -6.04 -12.03 -2.41
N MET A 231 -6.46 -13.16 -2.99
CA MET A 231 -7.16 -13.16 -4.29
C MET A 231 -8.53 -12.47 -4.23
N ILE A 232 -9.30 -12.70 -3.16
CA ILE A 232 -10.59 -12.03 -2.96
C ILE A 232 -10.38 -10.53 -2.78
N SER A 233 -9.39 -10.11 -1.99
CA SER A 233 -9.09 -8.69 -1.77
C SER A 233 -8.67 -7.99 -3.06
N LEU A 234 -7.80 -8.62 -3.85
CA LEU A 234 -7.39 -8.11 -5.17
C LEU A 234 -8.59 -7.99 -6.12
N ALA A 235 -9.46 -9.00 -6.19
CA ALA A 235 -10.65 -8.96 -7.04
C ALA A 235 -11.62 -7.84 -6.63
N ILE A 236 -11.91 -7.70 -5.33
CA ILE A 236 -12.76 -6.63 -4.81
C ILE A 236 -12.15 -5.26 -5.12
N CYS A 237 -10.87 -5.06 -4.81
CA CYS A 237 -10.23 -3.77 -5.05
C CYS A 237 -10.13 -3.45 -6.54
N THR A 238 -9.89 -4.45 -7.39
CA THR A 238 -9.87 -4.24 -8.85
C THR A 238 -11.24 -3.76 -9.33
N PHE A 239 -12.30 -4.45 -8.93
CA PHE A 239 -13.66 -4.04 -9.29
C PHE A 239 -13.98 -2.63 -8.79
N VAL A 240 -13.72 -2.35 -7.51
CA VAL A 240 -13.98 -1.05 -6.88
C VAL A 240 -13.18 0.06 -7.55
N TYR A 241 -11.89 -0.15 -7.81
CA TYR A 241 -11.02 0.88 -8.40
C TYR A 241 -11.43 1.19 -9.83
N LEU A 242 -11.75 0.18 -10.64
CA LEU A 242 -12.20 0.41 -12.00
C LEU A 242 -13.52 1.18 -12.00
N LEU A 243 -14.47 0.78 -11.15
CA LEU A 243 -15.75 1.47 -11.03
C LEU A 243 -15.56 2.94 -10.63
N VAL A 244 -14.67 3.22 -9.67
CA VAL A 244 -14.31 4.60 -9.29
C VAL A 244 -13.62 5.34 -10.42
N CYS A 245 -12.66 4.71 -11.12
CA CYS A 245 -11.98 5.36 -12.24
C CYS A 245 -12.97 5.75 -13.34
N PHE A 246 -13.94 4.89 -13.65
CA PHE A 246 -15.01 5.20 -14.59
C PHE A 246 -15.93 6.31 -14.08
N ALA A 247 -16.31 6.29 -12.80
CA ALA A 247 -17.12 7.34 -12.19
C ALA A 247 -16.40 8.71 -12.23
N VAL A 248 -15.12 8.75 -11.85
CA VAL A 248 -14.32 9.97 -11.85
C VAL A 248 -14.10 10.48 -13.28
N GLY A 249 -13.70 9.61 -14.21
CA GLY A 249 -13.44 9.99 -15.61
C GLY A 249 -14.69 10.33 -16.42
N SER A 250 -15.88 9.94 -15.97
CA SER A 250 -17.15 10.40 -16.56
C SER A 250 -17.68 11.67 -15.94
N SER A 251 -17.26 12.00 -14.71
CA SER A 251 -17.71 13.20 -14.00
C SER A 251 -16.78 14.41 -14.19
N LEU A 252 -15.49 14.18 -14.43
CA LEU A 252 -14.45 15.20 -14.54
C LEU A 252 -13.57 14.98 -15.78
N THR A 253 -13.10 16.08 -16.35
CA THR A 253 -12.04 16.07 -17.37
C THR A 253 -10.68 15.74 -16.75
N VAL A 254 -9.73 15.25 -17.55
CA VAL A 254 -8.37 14.94 -17.07
C VAL A 254 -7.69 16.14 -16.39
N PRO A 255 -7.74 17.38 -16.94
CA PRO A 255 -7.18 18.54 -16.26
C PRO A 255 -7.83 18.83 -14.89
N GLU A 256 -9.15 18.64 -14.75
CA GLU A 256 -9.83 18.81 -13.46
C GLU A 256 -9.42 17.73 -12.45
N ILE A 257 -9.26 16.48 -12.91
CA ILE A 257 -8.75 15.38 -12.07
C ILE A 257 -7.33 15.69 -11.57
N ILE A 258 -6.47 16.20 -12.46
CA ILE A 258 -5.09 16.59 -12.13
C ILE A 258 -5.08 17.79 -11.17
N ALA A 259 -5.96 18.77 -11.37
CA ALA A 259 -6.07 19.93 -10.48
C ALA A 259 -6.53 19.53 -9.06
N ALA A 260 -7.52 18.63 -8.97
CA ALA A 260 -8.02 18.13 -7.67
C ALA A 260 -7.05 17.15 -7.00
N LYS A 261 -6.19 16.47 -7.77
CA LYS A 261 -5.10 15.57 -7.36
C LYS A 261 -5.45 14.66 -6.17
N ASP A 262 -5.13 15.13 -4.97
CA ASP A 262 -5.18 14.40 -3.70
C ASP A 262 -6.61 14.23 -3.14
N TYR A 263 -7.62 14.88 -3.72
CA TYR A 263 -9.03 14.72 -3.35
C TYR A 263 -9.97 14.51 -4.55
N ALA A 264 -9.44 14.04 -5.68
CA ALA A 264 -10.17 13.91 -6.96
C ALA A 264 -11.52 13.17 -6.86
N LEU A 265 -11.63 12.16 -6.00
CA LEU A 265 -12.91 11.44 -5.83
C LEU A 265 -13.99 12.32 -5.18
N ALA A 266 -13.62 13.18 -4.22
CA ALA A 266 -14.56 14.10 -3.60
C ALA A 266 -15.02 15.17 -4.59
N GLU A 267 -14.10 15.65 -5.43
CA GLU A 267 -14.43 16.60 -6.49
C GLU A 267 -15.36 15.98 -7.54
N ALA A 268 -15.11 14.74 -7.93
CA ALA A 268 -15.96 14.00 -8.88
C ALA A 268 -17.39 13.76 -8.37
N ALA A 269 -17.62 13.88 -7.06
CA ALA A 269 -18.96 13.77 -6.50
C ALA A 269 -19.78 15.07 -6.60
N ARG A 270 -19.12 16.23 -6.78
CA ARG A 270 -19.79 17.54 -6.83
C ARG A 270 -20.73 17.70 -8.03
N PRO A 271 -20.38 17.29 -9.27
CA PRO A 271 -21.30 17.41 -10.41
C PRO A 271 -22.62 16.66 -10.21
N ALA A 272 -22.60 15.54 -9.47
CA ALA A 272 -23.77 14.69 -9.27
C ALA A 272 -24.70 15.18 -8.14
N LEU A 273 -24.13 15.56 -6.99
CA LEU A 273 -24.89 15.84 -5.76
C LEU A 273 -24.46 17.13 -5.04
N GLY A 274 -23.63 17.96 -5.67
CA GLY A 274 -23.07 19.17 -5.06
C GLY A 274 -22.29 18.86 -3.77
N ASN A 275 -22.47 19.71 -2.76
CA ASN A 275 -21.77 19.56 -1.47
C ASN A 275 -22.14 18.28 -0.72
N TYR A 276 -23.36 17.74 -0.90
CA TYR A 276 -23.74 16.48 -0.27
C TYR A 276 -22.92 15.31 -0.81
N GLY A 277 -22.65 15.29 -2.12
CA GLY A 277 -21.77 14.31 -2.74
C GLY A 277 -20.34 14.41 -2.20
N LEU A 278 -19.82 15.64 -2.12
CA LEU A 278 -18.51 15.89 -1.52
C LEU A 278 -18.43 15.40 -0.08
N TRP A 279 -19.36 15.82 0.79
CA TRP A 279 -19.34 15.46 2.22
C TRP A 279 -19.45 13.95 2.42
N PHE A 280 -20.30 13.28 1.63
CA PHE A 280 -20.41 11.83 1.64
C PHE A 280 -19.08 11.17 1.27
N THR A 281 -18.48 11.55 0.14
CA THR A 281 -17.22 10.96 -0.31
C THR A 281 -16.07 11.24 0.66
N VAL A 282 -16.02 12.44 1.26
CA VAL A 282 -15.05 12.78 2.30
C VAL A 282 -15.23 11.91 3.55
N ALA A 283 -16.46 11.69 4.02
CA ALA A 283 -16.71 10.82 5.17
C ALA A 283 -16.22 9.38 4.90
N ILE A 284 -16.46 8.86 3.71
CA ILE A 284 -15.97 7.55 3.30
C ILE A 284 -14.44 7.53 3.20
N ALA A 285 -13.81 8.58 2.66
CA ALA A 285 -12.36 8.71 2.57
C ALA A 285 -11.71 8.72 3.96
N ILE A 286 -12.27 9.46 4.92
CA ILE A 286 -11.84 9.50 6.33
C ILE A 286 -11.88 8.10 6.94
N ILE A 287 -13.00 7.37 6.76
CA ILE A 287 -13.12 5.99 7.27
C ILE A 287 -12.10 5.07 6.60
N ALA A 288 -11.94 5.17 5.28
CA ALA A 288 -11.06 4.32 4.50
C ALA A 288 -9.58 4.52 4.86
N THR A 289 -9.13 5.76 4.92
CA THR A 289 -7.75 6.14 5.27
C THR A 289 -7.42 5.80 6.72
N ALA A 290 -8.30 6.13 7.68
CA ALA A 290 -8.07 5.83 9.09
C ALA A 290 -7.98 4.32 9.36
N SER A 291 -8.92 3.54 8.83
CA SER A 291 -8.91 2.07 9.01
C SER A 291 -7.76 1.38 8.26
N GLY A 292 -7.40 1.86 7.06
CA GLY A 292 -6.26 1.36 6.31
C GLY A 292 -4.93 1.64 7.00
N LEU A 293 -4.76 2.85 7.54
CA LEU A 293 -3.56 3.24 8.30
C LEU A 293 -3.39 2.38 9.55
N LEU A 294 -4.48 2.17 10.32
CA LEU A 294 -4.48 1.35 11.52
C LEU A 294 -3.95 -0.06 11.25
N ALA A 295 -4.47 -0.71 10.19
CA ALA A 295 -4.07 -2.06 9.79
C ALA A 295 -2.63 -2.11 9.26
N SER A 296 -2.19 -1.10 8.50
CA SER A 296 -0.82 -1.04 7.97
C SER A 296 0.22 -0.91 9.09
N LEU A 297 0.03 0.04 10.02
CA LEU A 297 0.96 0.28 11.13
C LEU A 297 1.19 -1.00 11.94
N PHE A 298 0.10 -1.74 12.16
CA PHE A 298 0.15 -3.03 12.84
C PHE A 298 0.99 -4.05 12.07
N ALA A 299 0.76 -4.20 10.76
CA ALA A 299 1.48 -5.15 9.93
C ALA A 299 2.98 -4.83 9.80
N VAL A 300 3.36 -3.54 9.70
CA VAL A 300 4.78 -3.13 9.69
C VAL A 300 5.46 -3.48 11.01
N SER A 301 4.80 -3.16 12.13
CA SER A 301 5.36 -3.42 13.47
C SER A 301 5.69 -4.91 13.66
N ARG A 302 4.84 -5.82 13.15
CA ARG A 302 5.07 -7.27 13.19
C ARG A 302 6.23 -7.73 12.33
N MET A 303 6.30 -7.26 11.09
CA MET A 303 7.39 -7.60 10.19
C MET A 303 8.73 -7.16 10.80
N LEU A 304 8.80 -5.93 11.33
CA LEU A 304 10.00 -5.42 12.01
C LEU A 304 10.31 -6.20 13.30
N ALA A 305 9.30 -6.61 14.06
CA ALA A 305 9.50 -7.43 15.26
C ALA A 305 10.10 -8.80 14.91
N MET A 306 9.57 -9.48 13.88
CA MET A 306 10.13 -10.75 13.40
C MET A 306 11.58 -10.60 12.93
N LEU A 307 11.91 -9.53 12.21
CA LEU A 307 13.30 -9.26 11.80
C LEU A 307 14.23 -9.02 13.00
N THR A 308 13.71 -8.34 14.02
CA THR A 308 14.43 -8.11 15.28
C THR A 308 14.67 -9.42 16.02
N ASP A 309 13.64 -10.25 16.18
CA ASP A 309 13.73 -11.56 16.85
C ASP A 309 14.67 -12.52 16.10
N MET A 310 14.86 -12.30 14.81
CA MET A 310 15.83 -13.02 13.97
C MET A 310 17.25 -12.41 14.01
N ASN A 311 17.49 -11.36 14.80
CA ASN A 311 18.75 -10.61 14.84
C ASN A 311 19.23 -10.13 13.46
N LEU A 312 18.29 -9.74 12.59
CA LEU A 312 18.62 -9.15 11.28
C LEU A 312 18.69 -7.63 11.33
N ILE A 313 17.94 -6.98 12.21
CA ILE A 313 17.97 -5.51 12.33
C ILE A 313 18.34 -5.11 13.76
N PRO A 314 18.98 -3.94 13.95
CA PRO A 314 19.29 -3.45 15.29
C PRO A 314 18.01 -3.16 16.06
N HIS A 315 18.04 -3.49 17.35
CA HIS A 315 16.97 -3.13 18.27
C HIS A 315 17.54 -2.62 19.59
N LYS A 316 16.97 -1.54 20.10
CA LYS A 316 17.28 -1.01 21.42
C LYS A 316 15.98 -0.67 22.11
N HIS A 317 15.77 -1.16 23.32
CA HIS A 317 14.50 -1.01 24.04
C HIS A 317 14.20 0.43 24.50
N PHE A 318 15.23 1.29 24.60
CA PHE A 318 15.14 2.67 25.12
C PHE A 318 14.37 2.82 26.45
N GLY A 319 14.32 1.76 27.28
CA GLY A 319 13.56 1.75 28.53
C GLY A 319 12.03 1.69 28.37
N MET A 320 11.49 1.57 27.15
CA MET A 320 10.04 1.50 26.88
C MET A 320 9.43 0.16 27.32
N PRO A 321 8.41 0.07 28.18
CA PRO A 321 7.84 -1.21 28.55
C PRO A 321 7.10 -1.90 27.39
N GLY A 322 7.19 -3.23 27.29
CA GLY A 322 6.36 -4.02 26.37
C GLY A 322 7.14 -5.03 25.54
N THR A 323 6.50 -5.52 24.47
CA THR A 323 7.10 -6.46 23.53
C THR A 323 7.90 -5.72 22.45
N VAL A 324 8.78 -6.45 21.75
CA VAL A 324 9.52 -5.93 20.59
C VAL A 324 8.58 -5.30 19.56
N GLN A 325 7.40 -5.89 19.33
CA GLN A 325 6.37 -5.36 18.43
C GLN A 325 5.89 -3.96 18.85
N ARG A 326 5.72 -3.68 20.15
CA ARG A 326 5.32 -2.35 20.61
C ARG A 326 6.41 -1.31 20.34
N HIS A 327 7.68 -1.69 20.51
CA HIS A 327 8.79 -0.79 20.22
C HIS A 327 8.91 -0.52 18.72
N THR A 328 8.79 -1.55 17.87
CA THR A 328 8.83 -1.37 16.42
C THR A 328 7.62 -0.58 15.92
N LEU A 329 6.45 -0.73 16.53
CA LEU A 329 5.30 0.13 16.28
C LEU A 329 5.61 1.61 16.58
N VAL A 330 6.27 1.90 17.71
CA VAL A 330 6.72 3.27 18.03
C VAL A 330 7.67 3.80 16.97
N TYR A 331 8.63 3.01 16.50
CA TYR A 331 9.57 3.42 15.44
C TYR A 331 8.84 3.74 14.13
N THR A 332 7.93 2.87 13.72
CA THR A 332 7.07 3.05 12.56
C THR A 332 6.26 4.34 12.68
N VAL A 333 5.61 4.57 13.82
CA VAL A 333 4.77 5.76 14.08
C VAL A 333 5.58 7.04 14.04
N VAL A 334 6.74 7.08 14.68
CA VAL A 334 7.62 8.26 14.67
C VAL A 334 8.12 8.53 13.26
N ALA A 335 8.56 7.50 12.54
CA ALA A 335 9.04 7.65 11.17
C ALA A 335 7.92 8.12 10.22
N ALA A 336 6.73 7.51 10.30
CA ALA A 336 5.57 7.88 9.50
C ALA A 336 5.10 9.31 9.81
N ALA A 337 5.06 9.70 11.09
CA ALA A 337 4.70 11.06 11.50
C ALA A 337 5.71 12.10 11.00
N LEU A 338 7.02 11.81 11.06
CA LEU A 338 8.06 12.70 10.53
C LEU A 338 7.98 12.85 9.01
N LEU A 339 7.79 11.74 8.28
CA LEU A 339 7.59 11.78 6.84
C LEU A 339 6.32 12.56 6.49
N ALA A 340 5.21 12.31 7.19
CA ALA A 340 3.96 13.03 7.03
C ALA A 340 4.05 14.51 7.43
N ALA A 341 4.97 14.92 8.30
CA ALA A 341 5.15 16.32 8.66
C ALA A 341 6.03 17.08 7.67
N LEU A 342 7.14 16.47 7.25
CA LEU A 342 8.26 17.18 6.61
C LEU A 342 8.30 17.04 5.10
N PHE A 343 7.73 15.99 4.53
CA PHE A 343 7.91 15.66 3.12
C PHE A 343 6.63 15.85 2.31
N ASP A 344 6.82 16.06 1.01
CA ASP A 344 5.76 16.18 0.01
C ASP A 344 5.23 14.80 -0.43
N LEU A 345 3.90 14.69 -0.54
CA LEU A 345 3.15 13.50 -0.92
C LEU A 345 3.67 12.79 -2.17
N SER A 346 3.92 13.55 -3.24
CA SER A 346 4.25 12.99 -4.56
C SER A 346 5.68 12.42 -4.61
N ARG A 347 6.61 13.08 -3.91
CA ARG A 347 8.00 12.61 -3.77
C ARG A 347 8.06 11.35 -2.90
N ILE A 348 7.33 11.34 -1.78
CA ILE A 348 7.22 10.19 -0.88
C ILE A 348 6.66 8.98 -1.63
N ALA A 349 5.51 9.12 -2.30
CA ALA A 349 4.86 8.01 -3.01
C ALA A 349 5.79 7.34 -4.04
N SER A 350 6.57 8.14 -4.76
CA SER A 350 7.53 7.64 -5.75
C SER A 350 8.64 6.79 -5.13
N LEU A 351 9.20 7.19 -3.99
CA LEU A 351 10.18 6.40 -3.24
C LEU A 351 9.59 5.08 -2.75
N GLY A 352 8.35 5.11 -2.26
CA GLY A 352 7.62 3.92 -1.82
C GLY A 352 7.47 2.87 -2.90
N ALA A 353 7.07 3.29 -4.11
CA ALA A 353 6.92 2.42 -5.26
C ALA A 353 8.26 1.80 -5.68
N ILE A 354 9.35 2.59 -5.73
CA ILE A 354 10.68 2.09 -6.10
C ILE A 354 11.18 1.04 -5.08
N PHE A 355 11.12 1.35 -3.78
CA PHE A 355 11.56 0.41 -2.74
C PHE A 355 10.72 -0.87 -2.74
N TYR A 356 9.42 -0.76 -2.98
CA TYR A 356 8.55 -1.92 -3.12
C TYR A 356 8.94 -2.78 -4.31
N LEU A 357 9.04 -2.22 -5.51
CA LEU A 357 9.31 -2.98 -6.74
C LEU A 357 10.69 -3.65 -6.69
N VAL A 358 11.72 -2.96 -6.16
CA VAL A 358 13.05 -3.58 -5.94
C VAL A 358 12.95 -4.78 -5.00
N MET A 359 12.24 -4.63 -3.89
CA MET A 359 12.04 -5.71 -2.93
C MET A 359 11.22 -6.86 -3.52
N ASP A 360 10.18 -6.56 -4.30
CA ASP A 360 9.28 -7.53 -4.92
C ASP A 360 10.05 -8.41 -5.93
N ILE A 361 10.89 -7.79 -6.77
CA ILE A 361 11.80 -8.48 -7.69
C ILE A 361 12.75 -9.41 -6.92
N ILE A 362 13.29 -8.96 -5.78
CA ILE A 362 14.15 -9.81 -4.92
C ILE A 362 13.35 -11.01 -4.39
N ILE A 363 12.11 -10.83 -3.94
CA ILE A 363 11.27 -11.95 -3.49
C ILE A 363 11.03 -12.94 -4.63
N HIS A 364 10.59 -12.47 -5.80
CA HIS A 364 10.31 -13.37 -6.92
C HIS A 364 11.56 -14.13 -7.36
N TRP A 365 12.72 -13.48 -7.39
CA TRP A 365 14.00 -14.12 -7.67
C TRP A 365 14.33 -15.18 -6.61
N GLY A 366 14.15 -14.87 -5.33
CA GLY A 366 14.40 -15.78 -4.22
C GLY A 366 13.49 -17.01 -4.28
N VAL A 367 12.20 -16.80 -4.55
CA VAL A 367 11.25 -17.88 -4.74
C VAL A 367 11.61 -18.71 -5.96
N PHE A 368 11.92 -18.08 -7.10
CA PHE A 368 12.30 -18.78 -8.33
C PHE A 368 13.56 -19.65 -8.15
N ARG A 369 14.59 -19.09 -7.51
CA ARG A 369 15.92 -19.71 -7.41
C ARG A 369 16.03 -20.74 -6.28
N HIS A 370 15.39 -20.49 -5.14
CA HIS A 370 15.61 -21.25 -3.91
C HIS A 370 14.36 -22.01 -3.44
N LEU A 371 13.15 -21.50 -3.66
CA LEU A 371 11.92 -22.09 -3.09
C LEU A 371 11.00 -22.75 -4.12
N ARG A 372 11.20 -22.55 -5.43
CA ARG A 372 10.24 -22.94 -6.49
C ARG A 372 9.81 -24.39 -6.42
N LYS A 373 10.78 -25.30 -6.28
CA LYS A 373 10.53 -26.75 -6.17
C LYS A 373 9.84 -27.09 -4.86
N ASP A 374 10.24 -26.41 -3.78
CA ASP A 374 9.72 -26.65 -2.45
C ASP A 374 8.24 -26.23 -2.32
N VAL A 375 7.86 -25.06 -2.83
CA VAL A 375 6.46 -24.57 -2.76
C VAL A 375 5.60 -24.98 -3.96
N GLY A 376 6.15 -25.72 -4.93
CA GLY A 376 5.45 -26.12 -6.16
C GLY A 376 4.95 -24.91 -6.96
N ALA A 377 5.81 -23.90 -7.14
CA ALA A 377 5.51 -22.71 -7.93
C ALA A 377 5.87 -22.88 -9.41
N ALA A 378 5.01 -22.38 -10.30
CA ALA A 378 5.25 -22.39 -11.73
C ALA A 378 6.32 -21.37 -12.11
N SER A 379 7.36 -21.80 -12.83
CA SER A 379 8.46 -20.94 -13.27
C SER A 379 7.99 -19.80 -14.16
N VAL A 380 7.04 -20.08 -15.07
CA VAL A 380 6.51 -19.09 -16.02
C VAL A 380 5.88 -17.92 -15.27
N VAL A 381 5.04 -18.18 -14.27
CA VAL A 381 4.35 -17.13 -13.50
C VAL A 381 5.35 -16.25 -12.74
N LEU A 382 6.38 -16.85 -12.12
CA LEU A 382 7.42 -16.12 -11.40
C LEU A 382 8.29 -15.25 -12.32
N VAL A 383 8.67 -15.78 -13.48
CA VAL A 383 9.46 -15.02 -14.48
C VAL A 383 8.63 -13.89 -15.07
N THR A 384 7.34 -14.12 -15.33
CA THR A 384 6.43 -13.07 -15.78
C THR A 384 6.28 -11.98 -14.71
N ALA A 385 6.10 -12.33 -13.43
CA ALA A 385 6.03 -11.35 -12.34
C ALA A 385 7.29 -10.48 -12.27
N MET A 386 8.49 -11.10 -12.26
CA MET A 386 9.77 -10.37 -12.30
C MET A 386 9.89 -9.45 -13.52
N GLY A 387 9.49 -9.93 -14.70
CA GLY A 387 9.56 -9.16 -15.93
C GLY A 387 8.62 -7.95 -15.91
N LEU A 388 7.41 -8.11 -15.39
CA LEU A 388 6.43 -7.03 -15.25
C LEU A 388 6.88 -5.99 -14.22
N ASP A 389 7.38 -6.42 -13.06
CA ASP A 389 7.91 -5.51 -12.03
C ASP A 389 9.15 -4.75 -12.54
N ALA A 390 10.06 -5.43 -13.25
CA ALA A 390 11.23 -4.80 -13.85
C ALA A 390 10.85 -3.79 -14.93
N LEU A 391 9.85 -4.11 -15.77
CA LEU A 391 9.33 -3.19 -16.78
C LEU A 391 8.71 -1.94 -16.13
N ALA A 392 7.84 -2.13 -15.13
CA ALA A 392 7.20 -1.05 -14.40
C ALA A 392 8.24 -0.16 -13.70
N LEU A 393 9.20 -0.76 -12.99
CA LEU A 393 10.28 -0.05 -12.31
C LEU A 393 11.13 0.75 -13.31
N THR A 394 11.55 0.13 -14.40
CA THR A 394 12.40 0.80 -15.41
C THR A 394 11.68 2.00 -16.04
N ALA A 395 10.42 1.82 -16.45
CA ALA A 395 9.63 2.91 -17.00
C ALA A 395 9.42 4.05 -16.01
N PHE A 396 9.13 3.72 -14.74
CA PHE A 396 8.97 4.70 -13.67
C PHE A 396 10.26 5.48 -13.39
N LEU A 397 11.41 4.80 -13.33
CA LEU A 397 12.72 5.43 -13.14
C LEU A 397 13.09 6.34 -14.30
N VAL A 398 12.86 5.93 -15.55
CA VAL A 398 13.13 6.77 -16.73
C VAL A 398 12.28 8.05 -16.69
N LEU A 399 10.97 7.93 -16.39
CA LEU A 399 10.10 9.09 -16.32
C LEU A 399 10.50 10.02 -15.16
N LYS A 400 10.78 9.47 -13.98
CA LYS A 400 11.23 10.27 -12.84
C LYS A 400 12.59 10.89 -13.05
N TRP A 401 13.49 10.25 -13.80
CA TRP A 401 14.76 10.86 -14.18
C TRP A 401 14.56 12.13 -15.03
N GLN A 402 13.55 12.14 -15.90
CA GLN A 402 13.23 13.30 -16.73
C GLN A 402 12.52 14.40 -15.93
N ALA A 403 11.62 14.03 -15.01
CA ALA A 403 10.80 14.97 -14.27
C ALA A 403 11.46 15.53 -12.99
N ASP A 404 12.07 14.66 -12.17
CA ASP A 404 12.75 15.00 -10.92
C ASP A 404 13.86 13.97 -10.61
N PRO A 405 15.07 14.13 -11.19
CA PRO A 405 16.18 13.19 -11.02
C PRO A 405 16.56 12.96 -9.57
N ALA A 406 16.26 13.91 -8.67
CA ALA A 406 16.56 13.77 -7.24
C ALA A 406 15.83 12.57 -6.63
N ILE A 407 14.60 12.27 -7.06
CA ILE A 407 13.84 11.10 -6.58
C ILE A 407 14.60 9.80 -6.89
N VAL A 408 15.13 9.68 -8.11
CA VAL A 408 15.87 8.49 -8.55
C VAL A 408 17.19 8.35 -7.79
N LEU A 409 17.93 9.45 -7.63
CA LEU A 409 19.19 9.47 -6.89
C LEU A 409 18.99 9.16 -5.41
N ILE A 410 17.96 9.73 -4.78
CA ILE A 410 17.61 9.45 -3.38
C ILE A 410 17.19 7.99 -3.23
N ALA A 411 16.37 7.44 -4.15
CA ALA A 411 15.96 6.04 -4.10
C ALA A 411 17.17 5.10 -4.25
N ALA A 412 18.03 5.32 -5.24
CA ALA A 412 19.23 4.51 -5.45
C ALA A 412 20.18 4.58 -4.24
N SER A 413 20.39 5.78 -3.70
CA SER A 413 21.19 5.99 -2.48
C SER A 413 20.56 5.29 -1.29
N GLY A 414 19.23 5.36 -1.13
CA GLY A 414 18.49 4.67 -0.08
C GLY A 414 18.67 3.15 -0.16
N VAL A 415 18.55 2.56 -1.35
CA VAL A 415 18.81 1.12 -1.55
C VAL A 415 20.25 0.79 -1.17
N LEU A 416 21.24 1.53 -1.67
CA LEU A 416 22.65 1.28 -1.35
C LEU A 416 22.94 1.42 0.15
N ILE A 417 22.42 2.47 0.80
CA ILE A 417 22.58 2.71 2.23
C ILE A 417 21.96 1.58 3.03
N VAL A 418 20.75 1.13 2.70
CA VAL A 418 20.08 0.02 3.40
C VAL A 418 20.90 -1.26 3.32
N PHE A 419 21.36 -1.64 2.13
CA PHE A 419 22.17 -2.85 1.97
C PHE A 419 23.57 -2.72 2.58
N ALA A 420 24.20 -1.54 2.51
CA ALA A 420 25.49 -1.29 3.14
C ALA A 420 25.38 -1.32 4.67
N PHE A 421 24.34 -0.68 5.22
CA PHE A 421 24.00 -0.69 6.63
C PHE A 421 23.79 -2.14 7.12
N GLU A 422 22.96 -2.89 6.42
CA GLU A 422 22.66 -4.28 6.78
C GLU A 422 23.92 -5.16 6.73
N ARG A 423 24.75 -5.00 5.70
CA ARG A 423 26.01 -5.73 5.58
C ARG A 423 26.96 -5.41 6.74
N PHE A 424 27.06 -4.13 7.09
CA PHE A 424 27.88 -3.69 8.21
C PHE A 424 27.35 -4.24 9.54
N PHE A 425 26.04 -4.14 9.75
CA PHE A 425 25.39 -4.63 10.96
C PHE A 425 25.64 -6.12 11.16
N LEU A 426 25.35 -6.95 10.16
CA LEU A 426 25.53 -8.41 10.25
C LEU A 426 27.00 -8.80 10.46
N LYS A 427 27.93 -8.11 9.79
CA LYS A 427 29.38 -8.35 9.98
C LYS A 427 29.84 -8.06 11.40
N VAL A 428 29.36 -6.98 12.00
CA VAL A 428 29.78 -6.54 13.34
C VAL A 428 29.07 -7.32 14.44
N TRP A 429 27.77 -7.60 14.28
CA TRP A 429 26.92 -8.15 15.34
C TRP A 429 26.70 -9.66 15.27
N ARG A 430 26.89 -10.30 14.11
CA ARG A 430 26.76 -11.76 13.96
C ARG A 430 28.06 -12.50 13.72
N ASN A 431 29.21 -11.80 13.71
CA ASN A 431 30.53 -12.39 13.43
C ASN A 431 30.56 -13.18 12.11
N GLU A 432 29.86 -12.70 11.07
CA GLU A 432 29.88 -13.26 9.70
C GLU A 432 30.79 -12.50 8.74
#